data_AF-A0A9W8DC91-F1
#
_entry.id   AF-A0A9W8DC91-F1
#
_cell.length_a   1.000
_cell.length_b   1.000
_cell.length_c   1.000
_cell.angle_alpha   90.00
_cell.angle_beta   90.00
_cell.angle_gamma   90.00
#
_symmetry.space_group_name_H-M   'P 1'
#
loop_
_entity.id
_entity.type
_entity.pdbx_description
1 polymer ?
#
loop_
_entity_poly.entity_id
_entity_poly.type
_entity_poly.pdbx_seq_one_letter_code
_entity_poly.pdbx_strand_id
1 'polypeptide(L)'
;MSSKVLSERRNVYPVKAQPVVVPGYELTFDMAGLPYWEPGFGTIQPVAEDNLNLEHMPLLRTSSSDTVSAETGMKKSSMLHCVAFLITSQELDHIINTEGGSGNPEFGYRLVSIACKTYSGEPLVGKTLVNTQVLAIGLLPSPRYLNILIDGATEHNLAPEYISRLQSVTPYTAKTPGQKLAKYLMLVLAFPAFVPTLAFALAALAFDIKTPRIIGTYNEWLTRAIWGAHNWIFAPIFGRGC
;
A
#
# COMPACT_ATOMS: atom_id res chain seq x y z
N MET A 1 5.72 -8.67 5.74
CA MET A 1 5.01 -9.74 6.48
C MET A 1 5.39 -11.11 5.96
N SER A 2 5.25 -11.42 4.67
CA SER A 2 5.65 -12.75 4.14
C SER A 2 7.18 -12.91 4.04
N SER A 3 7.74 -13.98 4.60
CA SER A 3 9.17 -14.31 4.42
C SER A 3 9.47 -14.66 2.97
N LYS A 4 8.56 -15.38 2.30
CA LYS A 4 8.69 -15.74 0.88
C LYS A 4 8.90 -14.51 -0.02
N VAL A 5 8.17 -13.44 0.23
CA VAL A 5 8.34 -12.19 -0.54
C VAL A 5 9.67 -11.52 -0.25
N LEU A 6 10.18 -11.59 0.98
CA LEU A 6 11.50 -11.05 1.34
C LEU A 6 12.64 -11.86 0.71
N SER A 7 12.59 -13.18 0.80
CA SER A 7 13.65 -14.05 0.27
C SER A 7 13.61 -14.13 -1.26
N GLU A 8 12.45 -14.42 -1.86
CA GLU A 8 12.39 -14.67 -3.30
C GLU A 8 12.44 -13.40 -4.15
N ARG A 9 11.81 -12.31 -3.70
CA ARG A 9 11.74 -11.08 -4.50
C ARG A 9 12.81 -10.06 -4.14
N ARG A 10 13.26 -10.06 -2.89
CA ARG A 10 14.22 -9.06 -2.39
C ARG A 10 15.57 -9.67 -2.02
N ASN A 11 15.73 -10.99 -2.12
CA ASN A 11 16.98 -11.67 -1.78
C ASN A 11 17.52 -11.28 -0.38
N VAL A 12 16.61 -11.09 0.58
CA VAL A 12 16.91 -10.77 1.99
C VAL A 12 16.51 -11.95 2.86
N TYR A 13 17.39 -12.35 3.78
CA TYR A 13 17.20 -13.54 4.62
C TYR A 13 17.28 -13.15 6.10
N PRO A 14 16.14 -12.75 6.71
CA PRO A 14 16.12 -12.31 8.09
C PRO A 14 16.66 -13.34 9.08
N VAL A 15 17.49 -12.90 10.01
CA VAL A 15 18.04 -13.72 11.10
C VAL A 15 16.96 -14.07 12.13
N LYS A 16 16.03 -13.14 12.33
CA LYS A 16 14.91 -13.29 13.26
C LYS A 16 13.66 -12.62 12.69
N ALA A 17 12.51 -13.24 12.91
CA ALA A 17 11.20 -12.65 12.67
C ALA A 17 10.43 -12.59 14.00
N GLN A 18 9.97 -11.39 14.39
CA GLN A 18 9.31 -11.15 15.66
C GLN A 18 7.94 -10.49 15.42
N PRO A 19 6.83 -11.14 15.81
CA PRO A 19 5.52 -10.50 15.82
C PRO A 19 5.51 -9.32 16.80
N VAL A 20 4.99 -8.19 16.31
CA VAL A 20 4.90 -6.93 17.06
C VAL A 20 3.58 -6.24 16.79
N VAL A 21 3.18 -5.36 17.70
CA VAL A 21 2.16 -4.34 17.50
C VAL A 21 2.80 -2.98 17.36
N VAL A 22 2.15 -2.11 16.59
CA VAL A 22 2.54 -0.73 16.35
C VAL A 22 1.38 0.16 16.80
N PRO A 23 1.41 0.66 18.05
CA PRO A 23 0.35 1.52 18.57
C PRO A 23 0.22 2.82 17.77
N GLY A 24 -1.01 3.31 17.61
CA GLY A 24 -1.29 4.59 16.94
C GLY A 24 -1.20 4.53 15.42
N TYR A 25 -1.06 3.35 14.81
CA TYR A 25 -1.07 3.17 13.36
C TYR A 25 -2.07 2.10 12.95
N GLU A 26 -2.63 2.25 11.75
CA GLU A 26 -3.47 1.25 11.10
C GLU A 26 -2.99 0.96 9.67
N LEU A 27 -3.40 -0.21 9.16
CA LEU A 27 -3.17 -0.62 7.78
C LEU A 27 -4.32 -0.09 6.91
N THR A 28 -3.98 0.65 5.86
CA THR A 28 -4.90 1.03 4.79
C THR A 28 -4.40 0.52 3.44
N PHE A 29 -5.23 0.60 2.40
CA PHE A 29 -4.86 0.16 1.04
C PHE A 29 -4.72 1.32 0.06
N ASP A 30 -4.44 2.51 0.58
CA ASP A 30 -4.48 3.79 -0.15
C ASP A 30 -3.25 4.06 -1.03
N MET A 31 -2.35 3.09 -1.15
CA MET A 31 -1.25 3.18 -2.09
C MET A 31 -1.71 2.71 -3.47
N ALA A 32 -1.80 3.66 -4.39
CA ALA A 32 -2.33 3.44 -5.72
C ALA A 32 -1.42 2.56 -6.58
N GLY A 33 -1.97 1.47 -7.08
CA GLY A 33 -1.39 0.65 -8.14
C GLY A 33 -2.11 0.86 -9.48
N LEU A 34 -2.16 -0.17 -10.31
CA LEU A 34 -2.84 -0.14 -11.61
C LEU A 34 -4.32 -0.53 -11.42
N PRO A 35 -5.28 0.34 -11.78
CA PRO A 35 -6.70 0.00 -11.68
C PRO A 35 -7.04 -1.28 -12.46
N TYR A 36 -8.10 -1.98 -12.05
CA TYR A 36 -8.56 -3.28 -12.57
C TYR A 36 -7.60 -4.48 -12.38
N TRP A 37 -6.33 -4.26 -12.04
CA TRP A 37 -5.32 -5.30 -11.84
C TRP A 37 -4.90 -5.42 -10.39
N GLU A 38 -4.21 -4.42 -9.89
CA GLU A 38 -3.73 -4.32 -8.51
C GLU A 38 -4.01 -2.89 -8.04
N PRO A 39 -5.29 -2.57 -7.72
CA PRO A 39 -5.69 -1.18 -7.55
C PRO A 39 -5.08 -0.55 -6.31
N GLY A 40 -5.16 -1.22 -5.16
CA GLY A 40 -4.59 -0.75 -3.90
C GLY A 40 -3.49 -1.65 -3.35
N PHE A 41 -2.47 -1.05 -2.75
CA PHE A 41 -1.43 -1.70 -1.96
C PHE A 41 -1.45 -1.18 -0.52
N GLY A 42 -0.94 -2.00 0.40
CA GLY A 42 -0.90 -1.68 1.82
C GLY A 42 0.01 -0.50 2.12
N THR A 43 -0.49 0.46 2.89
CA THR A 43 0.29 1.53 3.54
C THR A 43 -0.17 1.68 4.97
N ILE A 44 0.58 2.44 5.78
CA ILE A 44 0.23 2.69 7.17
C ILE A 44 -0.16 4.16 7.35
N GLN A 45 -1.18 4.41 8.14
CA GLN A 45 -1.60 5.76 8.51
C GLN A 45 -1.68 5.88 10.03
N PRO A 46 -1.33 7.04 10.60
CA PRO A 46 -1.56 7.29 12.01
C PRO A 46 -3.06 7.26 12.29
N VAL A 47 -3.47 6.54 13.33
CA VAL A 47 -4.84 6.60 13.83
C VAL A 47 -5.01 7.98 14.44
N ALA A 48 -5.90 8.81 13.88
CA ALA A 48 -6.21 10.12 14.46
C ALA A 48 -6.64 9.93 15.92
N GLU A 49 -5.86 10.44 16.85
CA GLU A 49 -6.26 10.56 18.25
C GLU A 49 -7.27 11.71 18.36
N ASP A 50 -8.48 11.60 17.80
CA ASP A 50 -9.55 12.55 18.13
C ASP A 50 -10.97 12.04 17.80
N ASN A 51 -11.62 11.53 18.85
CA ASN A 51 -12.99 11.91 19.18
C ASN A 51 -12.97 12.94 20.34
N LEU A 52 -12.05 13.91 20.30
CA LEU A 52 -12.03 15.06 21.20
C LEU A 52 -11.80 16.35 20.40
N ASN A 53 -12.89 16.86 19.82
CA ASN A 53 -13.06 18.24 19.34
C ASN A 53 -12.33 18.65 18.06
N LEU A 54 -12.99 18.44 16.90
CA LEU A 54 -12.80 19.28 15.72
C LEU A 54 -14.17 19.65 15.11
N GLU A 55 -14.96 20.43 15.85
CA GLU A 55 -15.70 21.51 15.19
C GLU A 55 -14.68 22.60 14.84
N HIS A 56 -14.75 23.14 13.62
CA HIS A 56 -13.97 24.27 13.06
C HIS A 56 -12.71 23.93 12.24
N MET A 57 -12.89 23.60 10.96
CA MET A 57 -12.48 24.48 9.84
C MET A 57 -13.03 24.00 8.48
N PRO A 58 -13.25 24.91 7.49
CA PRO A 58 -14.32 24.77 6.50
C PRO A 58 -13.89 24.40 5.07
N LEU A 59 -14.91 24.03 4.26
CA LEU A 59 -15.01 23.96 2.78
C LEU A 59 -14.45 22.68 2.12
N LEU A 60 -15.15 21.85 1.33
CA LEU A 60 -16.48 21.89 0.72
C LEU A 60 -17.22 20.56 0.98
N ARG A 61 -18.40 20.60 1.60
CA ARG A 61 -19.42 19.55 1.48
C ARG A 61 -20.59 20.13 0.72
N THR A 62 -20.71 19.78 -0.55
CA THR A 62 -21.96 19.99 -1.29
C THR A 62 -23.00 19.01 -0.75
N SER A 63 -24.11 19.60 -0.30
CA SER A 63 -25.29 18.96 0.27
C SER A 63 -26.01 18.04 -0.73
N SER A 64 -26.26 16.79 -0.31
CA SER A 64 -27.46 16.06 -0.67
C SER A 64 -27.73 15.00 0.41
N SER A 65 -28.75 15.27 1.22
CA SER A 65 -29.37 14.33 2.16
C SER A 65 -29.98 13.13 1.42
N ASP A 66 -29.82 11.93 1.99
CA ASP A 66 -30.93 11.09 2.47
C ASP A 66 -30.48 9.63 2.65
N THR A 67 -30.60 9.13 3.90
CA THR A 67 -30.81 7.72 4.32
C THR A 67 -29.77 6.67 3.86
N VAL A 68 -29.09 5.88 4.70
CA VAL A 68 -29.53 5.08 5.85
C VAL A 68 -28.29 4.85 6.74
N SER A 69 -28.43 5.15 8.02
CA SER A 69 -27.47 4.78 9.06
C SER A 69 -27.43 3.26 9.18
N ALA A 70 -26.35 2.64 8.68
CA ALA A 70 -25.97 1.29 9.07
C ALA A 70 -25.02 1.42 10.28
N GLU A 71 -25.57 1.17 11.46
CA GLU A 71 -24.83 0.96 12.68
C GLU A 71 -23.88 -0.24 12.51
N THR A 72 -22.59 0.01 12.34
CA THR A 72 -21.54 -0.98 12.64
C THR A 72 -20.89 -0.60 13.94
N GLY A 73 -21.50 -1.06 15.04
CA GLY A 73 -20.81 -1.13 16.32
C GLY A 73 -19.58 -2.03 16.19
N MET A 74 -18.38 -1.47 16.33
CA MET A 74 -17.21 -2.24 16.76
C MET A 74 -16.18 -1.33 17.45
N LYS A 75 -15.85 -1.73 18.68
CA LYS A 75 -15.02 -1.03 19.67
C LYS A 75 -13.53 -1.29 19.39
N LYS A 76 -12.76 -0.21 19.23
CA LYS A 76 -11.46 0.10 19.87
C LYS A 76 -10.42 -1.04 20.02
N SER A 77 -9.75 -1.39 18.92
CA SER A 77 -8.28 -1.64 18.90
C SER A 77 -7.80 -1.69 17.44
N SER A 78 -7.68 -0.53 16.78
CA SER A 78 -7.10 -0.41 15.44
C SER A 78 -5.58 -0.46 15.49
N MET A 79 -4.99 -1.30 16.35
CA MET A 79 -3.54 -1.46 16.34
C MET A 79 -3.12 -2.17 15.05
N LEU A 80 -2.02 -1.71 14.48
CA LEU A 80 -1.34 -2.37 13.40
C LEU A 80 -0.50 -3.52 13.98
N HIS A 81 -0.72 -4.74 13.51
CA HIS A 81 0.13 -5.87 13.83
C HIS A 81 1.11 -6.08 12.68
N CYS A 82 2.36 -6.35 12.98
CA CYS A 82 3.45 -6.46 12.02
C CYS A 82 4.41 -7.59 12.41
N VAL A 83 5.38 -7.83 11.52
CA VAL A 83 6.53 -8.68 11.77
C VAL A 83 7.77 -7.81 11.68
N ALA A 84 8.52 -7.71 12.77
CA ALA A 84 9.83 -7.08 12.80
C ALA A 84 10.88 -8.11 12.38
N PHE A 85 11.57 -7.84 11.26
CA PHE A 85 12.65 -8.67 10.76
C PHE A 85 13.99 -8.10 11.18
N LEU A 86 14.85 -8.95 11.75
CA LEU A 86 16.25 -8.61 12.02
C LEU A 86 17.07 -8.90 10.76
N ILE A 87 17.55 -7.83 10.13
CA ILE A 87 18.35 -7.86 8.91
C ILE A 87 19.61 -7.00 9.09
N THR A 88 20.60 -7.22 8.22
CA THR A 88 21.82 -6.42 8.17
C THR A 88 21.55 -5.03 7.58
N SER A 89 22.48 -4.09 7.80
CA SER A 89 22.38 -2.75 7.18
C SER A 89 22.48 -2.81 5.66
N GLN A 90 23.30 -3.73 5.13
CA GLN A 90 23.43 -3.94 3.68
C GLN A 90 22.14 -4.46 3.04
N GLU A 91 21.43 -5.38 3.73
CA GLU A 91 20.11 -5.84 3.28
C GLU A 91 19.07 -4.73 3.34
N LEU A 92 19.12 -3.86 4.37
CA LEU A 92 18.24 -2.69 4.45
C LEU A 92 18.47 -1.72 3.28
N ASP A 93 19.74 -1.43 2.95
CA ASP A 93 20.09 -0.58 1.81
C ASP A 93 19.60 -1.21 0.49
N HIS A 94 19.70 -2.54 0.36
CA HIS A 94 19.16 -3.26 -0.78
C HIS A 94 17.64 -3.14 -0.89
N ILE A 95 16.90 -3.25 0.22
CA ILE A 95 15.44 -3.05 0.24
C ILE A 95 15.09 -1.62 -0.20
N ILE A 96 15.78 -0.61 0.33
CA ILE A 96 15.56 0.81 -0.03
C ILE A 96 15.79 1.04 -1.53
N ASN A 97 16.80 0.37 -2.11
CA ASN A 97 17.10 0.48 -3.53
C ASN A 97 16.09 -0.28 -4.42
N THR A 98 15.42 -1.30 -3.91
CA THR A 98 14.55 -2.19 -4.71
C THR A 98 13.04 -1.93 -4.57
N GLU A 99 12.57 -1.29 -3.49
CA GLU A 99 11.11 -1.12 -3.24
C GLU A 99 10.40 -0.02 -4.05
N GLY A 100 11.11 0.72 -4.92
CA GLY A 100 10.47 1.64 -5.87
C GLY A 100 10.89 3.10 -5.79
N GLY A 101 11.97 3.41 -5.08
CA GLY A 101 12.64 4.72 -5.12
C GLY A 101 14.04 4.69 -5.76
N SER A 102 14.59 3.51 -6.10
CA SER A 102 15.99 3.32 -6.52
C SER A 102 17.00 4.08 -5.65
N GLY A 103 16.79 4.06 -4.33
CA GLY A 103 17.66 4.77 -3.38
C GLY A 103 17.45 6.29 -3.31
N ASN A 104 16.38 6.79 -3.94
CA ASN A 104 15.84 8.15 -3.94
C ASN A 104 15.18 8.63 -2.63
N PRO A 105 15.82 9.23 -1.60
CA PRO A 105 15.10 9.62 -0.37
C PRO A 105 14.05 10.74 -0.59
N GLU A 106 14.11 11.48 -1.70
CA GLU A 106 13.13 12.53 -2.03
C GLU A 106 11.87 12.00 -2.72
N PHE A 107 11.87 10.78 -3.28
CA PHE A 107 10.77 10.23 -4.08
C PHE A 107 10.43 8.78 -3.73
N GLY A 108 9.13 8.51 -3.51
CA GLY A 108 8.62 7.17 -3.19
C GLY A 108 8.51 6.92 -1.69
N TYR A 109 9.21 5.88 -1.21
CA TYR A 109 9.15 5.46 0.18
C TYR A 109 10.15 6.20 1.05
N ARG A 110 9.66 6.78 2.15
CA ARG A 110 10.49 7.33 3.21
C ARG A 110 10.74 6.28 4.28
N LEU A 111 12.01 6.13 4.66
CA LEU A 111 12.39 5.34 5.83
C LEU A 111 12.01 6.10 7.10
N VAL A 112 11.16 5.51 7.93
CA VAL A 112 10.75 6.07 9.21
C VAL A 112 11.03 5.07 10.33
N SER A 113 11.48 5.59 11.47
CA SER A 113 11.60 4.81 12.71
C SER A 113 10.27 4.83 13.43
N ILE A 114 9.78 3.66 13.82
CA ILE A 114 8.47 3.50 14.44
C ILE A 114 8.60 2.70 15.74
N ALA A 115 7.91 3.15 16.78
CA ALA A 115 7.88 2.47 18.06
C ALA A 115 6.94 1.26 17.96
N CYS A 116 7.46 0.09 18.31
CA CYS A 116 6.76 -1.18 18.29
C CYS A 116 6.78 -1.80 19.70
N LYS A 117 5.89 -2.76 19.93
CA LYS A 117 5.93 -3.63 21.11
C LYS A 117 5.81 -5.08 20.66
N THR A 118 6.57 -5.99 21.24
CA THR A 118 6.32 -7.42 21.07
C THR A 118 4.96 -7.79 21.67
N TYR A 119 4.45 -8.98 21.36
CA TYR A 119 3.22 -9.46 22.00
C TYR A 119 3.40 -9.75 23.50
N SER A 120 4.64 -9.91 23.98
CA SER A 120 4.95 -9.95 25.42
C SER A 120 5.00 -8.56 26.08
N GLY A 121 4.86 -7.48 25.29
CA GLY A 121 4.87 -6.10 25.78
C GLY A 121 6.25 -5.44 25.81
N GLU A 122 7.30 -6.11 25.35
CA GLU A 122 8.65 -5.56 25.30
C GLU A 122 8.75 -4.48 24.22
N PRO A 123 9.32 -3.29 24.53
CA PRO A 123 9.48 -2.23 23.54
C PRO A 123 10.55 -2.58 22.51
N LEU A 124 10.29 -2.21 21.26
CA LEU A 124 11.22 -2.34 20.13
C LEU A 124 11.12 -1.08 19.26
N VAL A 125 12.22 -0.69 18.61
CA VAL A 125 12.18 0.33 17.56
C VAL A 125 12.44 -0.35 16.23
N GLY A 126 11.46 -0.27 15.32
CA GLY A 126 11.55 -0.79 13.96
C GLY A 126 11.83 0.33 12.97
N LYS A 127 12.41 -0.03 11.81
CA LYS A 127 12.44 0.82 10.62
C LYS A 127 11.41 0.30 9.63
N THR A 128 10.60 1.20 9.06
CA THR A 128 9.61 0.86 8.04
C THR A 128 9.64 1.86 6.90
N LEU A 129 9.17 1.44 5.74
CA LEU A 129 9.05 2.26 4.53
C LEU A 129 7.60 2.72 4.42
N VAL A 130 7.40 4.05 4.40
CA VAL A 130 6.07 4.66 4.23
C VAL A 130 6.08 5.46 2.93
N ASN A 131 5.11 5.20 2.07
CA ASN A 131 4.96 5.96 0.85
C ASN A 131 4.38 7.34 1.19
N THR A 132 5.04 8.38 0.68
CA THR A 132 4.68 9.79 0.94
C THR A 132 3.51 10.29 0.10
N GLN A 133 3.03 9.47 -0.85
CA GLN A 133 2.06 9.83 -1.87
C GLN A 133 0.78 9.01 -1.67
N VAL A 134 -0.12 9.53 -0.84
CA VAL A 134 -1.49 9.03 -0.77
C VAL A 134 -2.23 9.60 -1.99
N LEU A 135 -2.27 8.84 -3.07
CA LEU A 135 -2.87 9.28 -4.34
C LEU A 135 -4.36 8.98 -4.46
N ALA A 136 -4.90 8.07 -3.64
CA ALA A 136 -6.32 7.72 -3.62
C ALA A 136 -6.72 7.14 -2.26
N ILE A 137 -7.92 7.46 -1.79
CA ILE A 137 -8.48 6.96 -0.54
C ILE A 137 -9.52 5.88 -0.85
N GLY A 138 -9.48 4.77 -0.11
CA GLY A 138 -10.50 3.73 -0.17
C GLY A 138 -10.36 2.78 -1.36
N LEU A 139 -9.12 2.54 -1.79
CA LEU A 139 -8.83 1.51 -2.80
C LEU A 139 -8.95 0.11 -2.18
N LEU A 140 -9.32 -0.87 -3.00
CA LEU A 140 -9.32 -2.27 -2.58
C LEU A 140 -8.04 -3.01 -3.05
N PRO A 141 -7.47 -3.91 -2.24
CA PRO A 141 -6.34 -4.73 -2.66
C PRO A 141 -6.74 -5.81 -3.67
N SER A 142 -5.78 -6.30 -4.46
CA SER A 142 -6.01 -7.50 -5.27
C SER A 142 -6.13 -8.75 -4.37
N PRO A 143 -6.85 -9.81 -4.79
CA PRO A 143 -6.92 -11.06 -4.03
C PRO A 143 -5.54 -11.69 -3.84
N ARG A 144 -4.69 -11.60 -4.87
CA ARG A 144 -3.30 -12.07 -4.82
C ARG A 144 -2.51 -11.33 -3.73
N TYR A 145 -2.62 -10.01 -3.66
CA TYR A 145 -1.92 -9.20 -2.67
C TYR A 145 -2.45 -9.47 -1.25
N LEU A 146 -3.78 -9.55 -1.09
CA LEU A 146 -4.40 -9.85 0.19
C LEU A 146 -3.98 -11.23 0.74
N ASN A 147 -3.91 -12.25 -0.12
CA ASN A 147 -3.43 -13.57 0.27
C ASN A 147 -1.98 -13.53 0.75
N ILE A 148 -1.09 -12.76 0.12
CA ILE A 148 0.30 -12.58 0.62
C ILE A 148 0.33 -12.00 2.04
N LEU A 149 -0.58 -11.07 2.36
CA LEU A 149 -0.68 -10.50 3.70
C LEU A 149 -1.19 -11.55 4.71
N ILE A 150 -2.24 -12.29 4.35
CA ILE A 150 -2.83 -13.34 5.20
C ILE A 150 -1.82 -14.47 5.44
N ASP A 151 -1.17 -14.95 4.37
CA ASP A 151 -0.16 -16.01 4.43
C ASP A 151 1.00 -15.58 5.33
N GLY A 152 1.55 -14.38 5.14
CA GLY A 152 2.62 -13.86 5.98
C GLY A 152 2.21 -13.61 7.44
N ALA A 153 0.96 -13.17 7.67
CA ALA A 153 0.44 -13.01 9.03
C ALA A 153 0.29 -14.36 9.73
N THR A 154 -0.18 -15.38 9.01
CA THR A 154 -0.36 -16.75 9.50
C THR A 154 0.99 -17.42 9.76
N GLU A 155 1.93 -17.30 8.81
CA GLU A 155 3.30 -17.82 8.89
C GLU A 155 4.00 -17.41 10.18
N HIS A 156 3.84 -16.15 10.58
CA HIS A 156 4.46 -15.59 11.77
C HIS A 156 3.57 -15.59 13.01
N ASN A 157 2.42 -16.27 13.00
CA ASN A 157 1.51 -16.36 14.13
C ASN A 157 1.11 -14.98 14.68
N LEU A 158 0.73 -14.04 13.80
CA LEU A 158 0.11 -12.79 14.22
C LEU A 158 -1.20 -13.09 14.98
N ALA A 159 -1.64 -12.12 15.77
CA ALA A 159 -2.84 -12.28 16.61
C ALA A 159 -4.04 -12.78 15.77
N PRO A 160 -4.78 -13.82 16.22
CA PRO A 160 -5.87 -14.40 15.44
C PRO A 160 -6.92 -13.37 15.01
N GLU A 161 -7.25 -12.43 15.90
CA GLU A 161 -8.15 -11.30 15.63
C GLU A 161 -7.68 -10.41 14.47
N TYR A 162 -6.36 -10.20 14.33
CA TYR A 162 -5.78 -9.45 13.24
C TYR A 162 -5.83 -10.23 11.92
N ILE A 163 -5.58 -11.54 11.96
CA ILE A 163 -5.71 -12.40 10.78
C ILE A 163 -7.17 -12.42 10.30
N SER A 164 -8.13 -12.57 11.21
CA SER A 164 -9.56 -12.47 10.88
C SER A 164 -9.93 -11.11 10.29
N ARG A 165 -9.31 -10.03 10.77
CA ARG A 165 -9.48 -8.68 10.19
C ARG A 165 -8.93 -8.60 8.77
N LEU A 166 -7.78 -9.20 8.47
CA LEU A 166 -7.26 -9.26 7.10
C LEU A 166 -8.20 -10.08 6.19
N GLN A 167 -8.73 -11.20 6.69
CA GLN A 167 -9.66 -12.06 5.96
C GLN A 167 -11.02 -11.39 5.67
N SER A 168 -11.43 -10.41 6.48
CA SER A 168 -12.67 -9.65 6.26
C SER A 168 -12.52 -8.50 5.26
N VAL A 169 -11.30 -8.15 4.85
CA VAL A 169 -11.05 -7.14 3.82
C VAL A 169 -11.64 -7.61 2.49
N THR A 170 -12.46 -6.78 1.86
CA THR A 170 -13.02 -7.07 0.53
C THR A 170 -11.95 -6.83 -0.55
N PRO A 171 -11.52 -7.85 -1.32
CA PRO A 171 -10.58 -7.63 -2.41
C PRO A 171 -11.28 -7.17 -3.69
N TYR A 172 -10.57 -6.40 -4.51
CA TYR A 172 -11.03 -6.03 -5.84
C TYR A 172 -11.07 -7.24 -6.77
N THR A 173 -12.19 -7.46 -7.46
CA THR A 173 -12.30 -8.45 -8.54
C THR A 173 -13.14 -7.87 -9.68
N ALA A 174 -12.69 -8.08 -10.92
CA ALA A 174 -13.45 -7.70 -12.11
C ALA A 174 -14.63 -8.68 -12.30
N LYS A 175 -15.82 -8.29 -11.82
CA LYS A 175 -17.03 -9.13 -11.81
C LYS A 175 -17.80 -9.03 -13.13
N THR A 176 -17.88 -7.84 -13.73
CA THR A 176 -18.66 -7.61 -14.96
C THR A 176 -17.82 -7.85 -16.23
N PRO A 177 -18.44 -8.20 -17.38
CA PRO A 177 -17.74 -8.25 -18.66
C PRO A 177 -17.08 -6.91 -19.02
N GLY A 178 -17.72 -5.78 -18.68
CA GLY A 178 -17.17 -4.44 -18.86
C GLY A 178 -15.86 -4.23 -18.10
N GLN A 179 -15.81 -4.58 -16.80
CA GLN A 179 -14.58 -4.50 -16.00
C GLN A 179 -13.48 -5.40 -16.54
N LYS A 180 -13.83 -6.61 -17.02
CA LYS A 180 -12.86 -7.53 -17.64
C LYS A 180 -12.27 -6.96 -18.93
N LEU A 181 -13.06 -6.27 -19.75
CA LEU A 181 -12.57 -5.57 -20.95
C LEU A 181 -11.72 -4.35 -20.57
N ALA A 182 -12.19 -3.52 -19.65
CA ALA A 182 -11.49 -2.34 -19.15
C ALA A 182 -10.09 -2.65 -18.63
N LYS A 183 -9.94 -3.79 -17.94
CA LYS A 183 -8.67 -4.32 -17.45
C LYS A 183 -7.59 -4.38 -18.53
N TYR A 184 -7.92 -4.91 -19.72
CA TYR A 184 -6.98 -5.02 -20.82
C TYR A 184 -6.87 -3.72 -21.61
N LEU A 185 -7.99 -3.03 -21.84
CA LEU A 185 -8.01 -1.78 -22.60
C LEU A 185 -7.17 -0.71 -21.92
N MET A 186 -7.31 -0.54 -20.60
CA MET A 186 -6.53 0.42 -19.85
C MET A 186 -5.03 0.05 -19.84
N LEU A 187 -4.69 -1.23 -19.75
CA LEU A 187 -3.30 -1.68 -19.83
C LEU A 187 -2.70 -1.33 -21.20
N VAL A 188 -3.38 -1.64 -22.29
CA VAL A 188 -2.92 -1.36 -23.66
C VAL A 188 -2.76 0.14 -23.89
N LEU A 189 -3.71 0.96 -23.44
CA LEU A 189 -3.63 2.41 -23.57
C LEU A 189 -2.53 3.03 -22.70
N ALA A 190 -2.31 2.51 -21.50
CA ALA A 190 -1.26 3.02 -20.61
C ALA A 190 0.14 2.52 -21.00
N PHE A 191 0.26 1.37 -21.68
CA PHE A 191 1.54 0.72 -21.97
C PHE A 191 2.58 1.61 -22.67
N PRO A 192 2.25 2.39 -23.72
CA PRO A 192 3.22 3.31 -24.33
C PRO A 192 3.83 4.30 -23.35
N ALA A 193 3.06 4.75 -22.35
CA ALA A 193 3.55 5.65 -21.31
C ALA A 193 4.34 4.91 -20.21
N PHE A 194 4.24 3.59 -20.09
CA PHE A 194 5.11 2.80 -19.23
C PHE A 194 6.48 2.50 -19.85
N VAL A 195 6.64 2.61 -21.18
CA VAL A 195 7.89 2.28 -21.88
C VAL A 195 9.09 3.08 -21.34
N PRO A 196 9.03 4.41 -21.13
CA PRO A 196 10.14 5.16 -20.57
C PRO A 196 10.52 4.70 -19.15
N THR A 197 9.53 4.43 -18.30
CA THR A 197 9.74 3.93 -16.94
C THR A 197 10.40 2.55 -16.95
N LEU A 198 9.95 1.65 -17.84
CA LEU A 198 10.53 0.32 -17.98
C LEU A 198 11.96 0.37 -18.52
N ALA A 199 12.20 1.16 -19.58
CA ALA A 199 13.53 1.35 -20.14
C ALA A 199 14.51 1.91 -19.10
N PHE A 200 14.06 2.89 -18.31
CA PHE A 200 14.85 3.44 -17.21
C PHE A 200 15.10 2.40 -16.11
N ALA A 201 14.09 1.64 -15.68
CA ALA A 201 14.25 0.62 -14.66
C ALA A 201 15.27 -0.46 -15.07
N LEU A 202 15.25 -0.88 -16.34
CA LEU A 202 16.24 -1.82 -16.88
C LEU A 202 17.65 -1.21 -16.93
N ALA A 203 17.78 0.06 -17.32
CA ALA A 203 19.07 0.76 -17.29
C ALA A 203 19.59 0.94 -15.86
N ALA A 204 18.71 1.30 -14.92
CA ALA A 204 19.04 1.42 -13.50
C ALA A 204 19.56 0.10 -12.93
N LEU A 205 18.92 -1.02 -13.29
CA LEU A 205 19.37 -2.35 -12.88
C LEU A 205 20.72 -2.73 -13.52
N ALA A 206 20.93 -2.42 -14.80
CA ALA A 206 22.14 -2.78 -15.53
C ALA A 206 23.37 -1.94 -15.14
N PHE A 207 23.16 -0.69 -14.75
CA PHE A 207 24.22 0.30 -14.54
C PHE A 207 24.29 0.86 -13.11
N ASP A 208 23.50 0.31 -12.16
CA ASP A 208 23.40 0.77 -10.77
C ASP A 208 23.10 2.28 -10.65
N ILE A 209 22.21 2.77 -11.52
CA ILE A 209 21.84 4.20 -11.59
C ILE A 209 20.71 4.47 -10.60
N LYS A 210 20.92 5.46 -9.72
CA LYS A 210 19.87 5.97 -8.82
C LYS A 210 18.77 6.71 -9.60
N THR A 211 17.52 6.60 -9.17
CA THR A 211 16.39 7.25 -9.86
C THR A 211 16.53 8.77 -9.77
N PRO A 212 16.64 9.48 -10.91
CA PRO A 212 16.67 10.93 -10.91
C PRO A 212 15.27 11.49 -10.70
N ARG A 213 15.19 12.71 -10.15
CA ARG A 213 13.94 13.42 -9.85
C ARG A 213 12.97 13.51 -11.04
N ILE A 214 13.49 13.65 -12.26
CA ILE A 214 12.67 13.73 -13.47
C ILE A 214 11.86 12.44 -13.70
N ILE A 215 12.46 11.28 -13.43
CA ILE A 215 11.79 9.98 -13.57
C ILE A 215 10.75 9.78 -12.46
N GLY A 216 11.06 10.15 -11.22
CA GLY A 216 10.10 10.14 -10.12
C GLY A 216 8.88 11.02 -10.42
N THR A 217 9.11 12.26 -10.85
CA THR A 217 8.05 13.21 -11.23
C THR A 217 7.21 12.69 -12.40
N TYR A 218 7.86 12.04 -13.38
CA TYR A 218 7.17 11.39 -14.49
C TYR A 218 6.24 10.26 -14.03
N ASN A 219 6.73 9.37 -13.16
CA ASN A 219 5.94 8.25 -12.63
C ASN A 219 4.75 8.73 -11.79
N GLU A 220 4.92 9.81 -11.02
CA GLU A 220 3.84 10.47 -10.29
C GLU A 220 2.77 11.06 -11.22
N TRP A 221 3.21 11.77 -12.25
CA TRP A 221 2.30 12.32 -13.26
C TRP A 221 1.56 11.19 -13.98
N LEU A 222 2.27 10.13 -14.38
CA LEU A 222 1.71 8.97 -15.06
C LEU A 222 0.64 8.28 -14.21
N THR A 223 0.93 8.01 -12.94
CA THR A 223 -0.04 7.43 -12.01
C THR A 223 -1.29 8.30 -11.89
N ARG A 224 -1.12 9.62 -11.70
CA ARG A 224 -2.25 10.57 -11.66
C ARG A 224 -3.05 10.60 -12.96
N ALA A 225 -2.39 10.53 -14.10
CA ALA A 225 -3.05 10.51 -15.42
C ALA A 225 -3.87 9.22 -15.61
N ILE A 226 -3.31 8.05 -15.24
CA ILE A 226 -4.01 6.77 -15.31
C ILE A 226 -5.23 6.76 -14.37
N TRP A 227 -5.08 7.21 -13.13
CA TRP A 227 -6.20 7.31 -12.18
C TRP A 227 -7.23 8.37 -12.59
N GLY A 228 -6.80 9.45 -13.23
CA GLY A 228 -7.67 10.43 -13.86
C GLY A 228 -8.51 9.79 -14.98
N ALA A 229 -7.87 9.12 -15.93
CA ALA A 229 -8.58 8.39 -16.99
C ALA A 229 -9.53 7.33 -16.42
N HIS A 230 -9.10 6.61 -15.37
CA HIS A 230 -9.96 5.67 -14.66
C HIS A 230 -11.20 6.36 -14.10
N ASN A 231 -11.04 7.41 -13.30
CA ASN A 231 -12.15 8.04 -12.57
C ASN A 231 -13.12 8.76 -13.51
N TRP A 232 -12.62 9.43 -14.54
CA TRP A 232 -13.43 10.29 -15.42
C TRP A 232 -13.94 9.60 -16.68
N ILE A 233 -13.31 8.51 -17.13
CA ILE A 233 -13.66 7.84 -18.39
C ILE A 233 -14.05 6.38 -18.15
N PHE A 234 -13.19 5.58 -17.52
CA PHE A 234 -13.43 4.14 -17.44
C PHE A 234 -14.47 3.76 -16.39
N ALA A 235 -14.41 4.34 -15.20
CA ALA A 235 -15.31 4.00 -14.10
C ALA A 235 -16.79 4.27 -14.45
N PRO A 236 -17.15 5.39 -15.13
CA PRO A 236 -18.52 5.60 -15.60
C PRO A 236 -19.00 4.58 -16.65
N ILE A 237 -18.11 4.09 -17.52
CA ILE A 237 -18.48 3.23 -18.66
C ILE A 237 -18.45 1.74 -18.28
N PHE A 238 -17.39 1.32 -17.58
CA PHE A 238 -17.08 -0.08 -17.32
C PHE A 238 -17.25 -0.47 -15.85
N GLY A 239 -17.53 0.49 -14.96
CA GLY A 239 -17.57 0.30 -13.51
C GLY A 239 -16.20 0.51 -12.86
N ARG A 240 -16.20 0.71 -11.52
CA ARG A 240 -14.98 0.96 -10.75
C ARG A 240 -13.98 -0.20 -10.86
N GLY A 241 -12.72 0.16 -11.04
CA GLY A 241 -11.54 -0.71 -11.11
C GLY A 241 -10.79 -0.83 -9.80
N CYS A 242 -11.44 -0.46 -8.68
CA CYS A 242 -10.87 -0.42 -7.35
C CYS A 242 -11.94 -0.63 -6.31
#